data_AF-A0A9P8HV92-F1
#
_entry.id   AF-A0A9P8HV92-F1
#
_cell.length_a   1.000
_cell.length_b   1.000
_cell.length_c   1.000
_cell.angle_alpha   90.00
_cell.angle_beta   90.00
_cell.angle_gamma   90.00
#
_symmetry.space_group_name_H-M   'P 1'
#
loop_
_entity.id
_entity.type
_entity.pdbx_description
1 polymer ?
#
loop_
_entity_poly.entity_id
_entity_poly.type
_entity_poly.pdbx_seq_one_letter_code
_entity_poly.pdbx_strand_id
1 'polypeptide(L)'
;MDQIRRREVESACNDFIASIDQTAVCDLASSFYDRKPCRMLKEPQRGSYNVCFPVIFASDQESNEGEKWMQFDRIGSLTLDRDDSSWSFGESQPLSIDINDQEVDGLDVGCIIRPDQTYDLAIDYTYTLMQLVFNQFLRGRHSVYNEKNARSELYGLHKFRTLLMEYILPEYNHEPFVLMHSNFRSSNIIINENLNIVSVIDWE
;
A
#
# COMPACT_ATOMS: atom_id res chain seq x y z
N MET A 1 -5.11 17.83 15.14
CA MET A 1 -4.39 18.82 14.30
C MET A 1 -5.42 19.90 13.96
N ASP A 2 -5.11 21.19 14.15
CA ASP A 2 -6.07 22.27 13.85
C ASP A 2 -6.33 22.36 12.33
N GLN A 3 -7.53 22.78 11.91
CA GLN A 3 -7.99 22.79 10.51
C GLN A 3 -7.07 23.60 9.60
N ILE A 4 -6.43 24.64 10.12
CA ILE A 4 -5.46 25.46 9.39
C ILE A 4 -4.23 24.63 8.99
N ARG A 5 -3.65 23.88 9.94
CA ARG A 5 -2.49 23.01 9.64
C ARG A 5 -2.84 21.86 8.69
N ARG A 6 -4.05 21.29 8.78
CA ARG A 6 -4.48 20.25 7.81
C ARG A 6 -4.47 20.81 6.39
N ARG A 7 -5.03 22.00 6.18
CA ARG A 7 -5.05 22.66 4.87
C ARG A 7 -3.67 23.03 4.37
N GLU A 8 -2.78 23.51 5.24
CA GLU A 8 -1.39 23.80 4.87
C GLU A 8 -0.64 22.54 4.40
N VAL A 9 -0.80 21.43 5.14
CA VAL A 9 -0.21 20.13 4.78
C VAL A 9 -0.80 19.60 3.47
N GLU A 10 -2.12 19.66 3.30
CA GLU A 10 -2.78 19.25 2.04
C GLU A 10 -2.30 20.10 0.86
N SER A 11 -2.19 21.42 1.02
CA SER A 11 -1.67 22.32 -0.03
C SER A 11 -0.24 21.97 -0.38
N ALA A 12 0.64 21.82 0.61
CA ALA A 12 2.04 21.49 0.38
C ALA A 12 2.21 20.12 -0.30
N CYS A 13 1.42 19.12 0.08
CA CYS A 13 1.39 17.83 -0.60
C CYS A 13 0.94 17.98 -2.06
N ASN A 14 -0.12 18.74 -2.32
CA ASN A 14 -0.61 18.97 -3.68
C ASN A 14 0.42 19.69 -4.55
N ASP A 15 1.05 20.74 -4.02
CA ASP A 15 2.09 21.51 -4.71
C ASP A 15 3.30 20.64 -5.04
N PHE A 16 3.72 19.79 -4.08
CA PHE A 16 4.79 18.82 -4.30
C PHE A 16 4.43 17.84 -5.41
N ILE A 17 3.25 17.24 -5.38
CA ILE A 17 2.79 16.28 -6.41
C ILE A 17 2.75 16.96 -7.79
N ALA A 18 2.23 18.18 -7.85
CA ALA A 18 2.16 18.96 -9.08
C ALA A 18 3.55 19.36 -9.63
N SER A 19 4.57 19.44 -8.76
CA SER A 19 5.94 19.74 -9.15
C SER A 19 6.70 18.56 -9.77
N ILE A 20 6.16 17.33 -9.68
CA ILE A 20 6.80 16.14 -10.23
C ILE A 20 6.73 16.17 -11.77
N ASP A 21 7.90 16.18 -12.42
CA ASP A 21 7.99 16.13 -13.88
C ASP A 21 7.57 14.74 -14.40
N GLN A 22 6.39 14.70 -15.02
CA GLN A 22 5.84 13.47 -15.59
C GLN A 22 6.71 12.91 -16.73
N THR A 23 7.47 13.75 -17.42
CA THR A 23 8.42 13.33 -18.46
C THR A 23 9.54 12.52 -17.83
N ALA A 24 10.11 13.00 -16.72
CA ALA A 24 11.14 12.28 -15.97
C ALA A 24 10.62 10.94 -15.41
N VAL A 25 9.34 10.87 -15.01
CA VAL A 25 8.70 9.61 -14.60
C VAL A 25 8.62 8.62 -15.77
N CYS A 26 8.20 9.08 -16.95
CA CYS A 26 8.22 8.25 -18.16
C CYS A 26 9.64 7.83 -18.55
N ASP A 27 10.61 8.73 -18.54
CA ASP A 27 12.01 8.44 -18.87
C ASP A 27 12.58 7.39 -17.92
N LEU A 28 12.27 7.50 -16.62
CA LEU A 28 12.63 6.51 -15.62
C LEU A 28 11.97 5.16 -15.94
N ALA A 29 10.66 5.14 -16.13
CA ALA A 29 9.91 3.90 -16.42
C ALA A 29 10.42 3.22 -17.71
N SER A 30 10.65 3.99 -18.77
CA SER A 30 11.25 3.54 -20.04
C SER A 30 12.64 2.96 -19.86
N SER A 31 13.47 3.53 -18.98
CA SER A 31 14.81 3.02 -18.71
C SER A 31 14.83 1.59 -18.17
N PHE A 32 13.76 1.17 -17.48
CA PHE A 32 13.58 -0.18 -16.94
C PHE A 32 12.83 -1.13 -17.89
N TYR A 33 12.32 -0.64 -19.02
CA TYR A 33 11.52 -1.43 -19.96
C TYR A 33 12.07 -1.31 -21.38
N ASP A 34 13.32 -1.75 -21.56
CA ASP A 34 14.05 -1.79 -22.84
C ASP A 34 14.06 -0.47 -23.63
N ARG A 35 14.00 0.67 -22.94
CA ARG A 35 13.89 2.00 -23.57
C ARG A 35 12.66 2.15 -24.47
N LYS A 36 11.62 1.33 -24.26
CA LYS A 36 10.36 1.50 -25.00
C LYS A 36 9.72 2.82 -24.60
N PRO A 37 9.17 3.57 -25.57
CA PRO A 37 8.47 4.81 -25.26
C PRO A 37 7.26 4.49 -24.39
N CYS A 38 7.02 5.35 -23.39
CA CYS A 38 5.83 5.30 -22.58
C CYS A 38 5.23 6.70 -22.41
N ARG A 39 3.96 6.73 -22.05
CA ARG A 39 3.23 7.96 -21.72
C ARG A 39 2.42 7.75 -20.45
N MET A 40 1.99 8.84 -19.85
CA MET A 40 0.98 8.76 -18.80
C MET A 40 -0.31 8.18 -19.40
N LEU A 41 -0.80 7.13 -18.76
CA LEU A 41 -2.05 6.48 -19.11
C LEU A 41 -3.24 7.33 -18.62
N LYS A 42 -3.11 7.94 -17.44
CA LYS A 42 -4.08 8.81 -16.79
C LYS A 42 -3.36 9.82 -15.89
N GLU A 43 -4.11 10.79 -15.36
CA GLU A 43 -3.66 11.67 -14.30
C GLU A 43 -3.11 10.89 -13.08
N PRO A 44 -2.11 11.42 -12.35
CA PRO A 44 -1.59 10.81 -11.14
C PRO A 44 -2.71 10.44 -10.17
N GLN A 45 -2.69 9.19 -9.70
CA GLN A 45 -3.69 8.65 -8.80
C GLN A 45 -3.20 8.80 -7.38
N ARG A 46 -3.99 9.45 -6.54
CA ARG A 46 -3.65 9.67 -5.14
C ARG A 46 -4.45 8.70 -4.27
N GLY A 47 -3.73 7.88 -3.51
CA GLY A 47 -4.29 7.17 -2.37
C GLY A 47 -4.07 7.98 -1.09
N SER A 48 -4.56 7.46 0.04
CA SER A 48 -4.39 8.12 1.34
C SER A 48 -2.92 8.28 1.77
N TYR A 49 -2.02 7.40 1.30
CA TYR A 49 -0.61 7.36 1.71
C TYR A 49 0.40 7.32 0.55
N ASN A 50 -0.07 7.34 -0.69
CA ASN A 50 0.78 7.17 -1.88
C ASN A 50 0.25 7.95 -3.08
N VAL A 51 1.13 8.19 -4.04
CA VAL A 51 0.79 8.72 -5.36
C VAL A 51 1.36 7.79 -6.41
N CYS A 52 0.50 7.35 -7.32
CA CYS A 52 0.86 6.47 -8.42
C CYS A 52 0.79 7.24 -9.72
N PHE A 53 1.80 7.06 -10.58
CA PHE A 53 1.86 7.63 -11.92
C PHE A 53 1.65 6.50 -12.93
N PRO A 54 0.42 6.28 -13.41
CA PRO A 54 0.15 5.14 -14.28
C PRO A 54 0.78 5.42 -15.65
N VAL A 55 1.76 4.61 -16.05
CA VAL A 55 2.34 4.70 -17.40
C VAL A 55 1.83 3.55 -18.28
N ILE A 56 1.79 3.79 -19.57
CA ILE A 56 1.51 2.76 -20.59
C ILE A 56 2.68 2.68 -21.55
N PHE A 57 3.18 1.46 -21.73
CA PHE A 57 4.16 1.12 -22.76
C PHE A 57 3.39 0.62 -23.99
N ALA A 58 3.22 1.49 -24.99
CA ALA A 58 2.50 1.17 -26.22
C ALA A 58 3.43 1.30 -27.44
N SER A 59 3.18 0.51 -28.48
CA SER A 59 3.83 0.69 -29.78
C SER A 59 3.29 1.92 -30.52
N ASP A 60 2.01 2.26 -30.32
CA ASP A 60 1.31 3.35 -30.99
C ASP A 60 0.79 4.42 -30.01
N GLN A 61 1.05 5.69 -30.32
CA GLN A 61 0.80 6.84 -29.43
C GLN A 61 -0.69 7.05 -29.06
N GLU A 62 -1.62 6.52 -29.85
CA GLU A 62 -3.08 6.68 -29.66
C GLU A 62 -3.78 5.43 -29.12
N SER A 63 -3.08 4.29 -29.04
CA SER A 63 -3.67 3.06 -28.52
C SER A 63 -3.75 3.09 -26.99
N ASN A 64 -4.89 2.66 -26.43
CA ASN A 64 -5.04 2.28 -25.03
C ASN A 64 -4.82 0.77 -24.81
N GLU A 65 -4.33 0.10 -25.86
CA GLU A 65 -3.88 -1.29 -25.84
C GLU A 65 -2.38 -1.29 -25.56
N GLY A 66 -2.04 -1.54 -24.30
CA GLY A 66 -0.67 -1.60 -23.79
C GLY A 66 -0.71 -1.99 -22.32
N GLU A 67 0.45 -2.30 -21.74
CA GLU A 67 0.54 -2.67 -20.32
C GLU A 67 0.12 -1.49 -19.44
N LYS A 68 -0.97 -1.66 -18.68
CA LYS A 68 -1.54 -0.64 -17.79
C LYS A 68 -1.10 -0.91 -16.35
N TRP A 69 -0.74 0.14 -15.64
CA TRP A 69 -0.45 0.04 -14.21
C TRP A 69 -1.72 -0.28 -13.42
N MET A 70 -1.60 -1.25 -12.52
CA MET A 70 -2.69 -2.04 -11.98
C MET A 70 -3.55 -1.25 -10.96
N GLN A 71 -4.71 -0.81 -11.44
CA GLN A 71 -5.81 -0.34 -10.59
C GLN A 71 -6.73 -1.51 -10.28
N PHE A 72 -7.22 -1.57 -9.05
CA PHE A 72 -8.10 -2.62 -8.56
C PHE A 72 -9.40 -2.03 -8.03
N ASP A 73 -10.48 -2.77 -8.18
CA ASP A 73 -11.82 -2.43 -7.69
C ASP A 73 -11.99 -2.67 -6.18
N ARG A 74 -11.07 -3.42 -5.59
CA ARG A 74 -11.04 -3.77 -4.16
C ARG A 74 -9.60 -3.90 -3.65
N ILE A 75 -9.45 -4.05 -2.35
CA ILE A 75 -8.19 -4.38 -1.67
C ILE A 75 -8.14 -5.91 -1.51
N GLY A 76 -7.04 -6.50 -1.96
CA GLY A 76 -6.77 -7.93 -1.93
C GLY A 76 -5.31 -8.18 -2.25
N SER A 77 -4.96 -9.41 -2.61
CA SER A 77 -3.63 -9.76 -3.09
C SER A 77 -3.63 -10.36 -4.49
N LEU A 78 -2.46 -10.32 -5.11
CA LEU A 78 -2.15 -11.03 -6.33
C LEU A 78 -1.70 -12.45 -5.97
N THR A 79 -2.36 -13.45 -6.52
CA THR A 79 -2.00 -14.86 -6.38
C THR A 79 -1.58 -15.43 -7.71
N LEU A 80 -0.61 -16.34 -7.69
CA LEU A 80 -0.34 -17.19 -8.83
C LEU A 80 -1.36 -18.33 -8.86
N ASP A 81 -1.80 -18.72 -10.06
CA ASP A 81 -2.54 -19.96 -10.23
C ASP A 81 -1.70 -21.17 -9.79
N ARG A 82 -2.33 -22.35 -9.68
CA ARG A 82 -1.65 -23.56 -9.19
C ARG A 82 -0.46 -24.01 -10.05
N ASP A 83 -0.39 -23.54 -11.29
CA ASP A 83 0.62 -23.90 -12.26
C ASP A 83 1.69 -22.79 -12.39
N ASP A 84 1.66 -21.77 -11.53
CA ASP A 84 2.50 -20.56 -11.55
C ASP A 84 2.55 -19.85 -12.92
N SER A 85 1.48 -20.01 -13.70
CA SER A 85 1.45 -19.64 -15.12
C SER A 85 0.76 -18.29 -15.35
N SER A 86 -0.16 -17.91 -14.47
CA SER A 86 -0.90 -16.67 -14.56
C SER A 86 -1.20 -16.07 -13.18
N TRP A 87 -1.23 -14.74 -13.13
CA TRP A 87 -1.61 -13.98 -11.94
C TRP A 87 -3.12 -13.76 -11.91
N SER A 88 -3.75 -14.07 -10.78
CA SER A 88 -5.12 -13.72 -10.42
C SER A 88 -5.13 -12.67 -9.31
N PHE A 89 -6.19 -11.86 -9.26
CA PHE A 89 -6.39 -10.88 -8.21
C PHE A 89 -7.74 -11.10 -7.52
N GLY A 90 -7.75 -10.92 -6.20
CA GLY A 90 -9.01 -10.87 -5.42
C GLY A 90 -9.55 -12.22 -5.00
N GLU A 91 -8.76 -13.29 -5.13
CA GLU A 91 -9.09 -14.61 -4.57
C GLU A 91 -8.61 -14.79 -3.12
N SER A 92 -7.80 -13.85 -2.63
CA SER A 92 -7.14 -13.93 -1.33
C SER A 92 -7.06 -12.60 -0.60
N GLN A 93 -6.89 -12.71 0.72
CA GLN A 93 -6.72 -11.58 1.62
C GLN A 93 -5.51 -10.70 1.25
N PRO A 94 -5.57 -9.39 1.54
CA PRO A 94 -4.39 -8.55 1.47
C PRO A 94 -3.25 -9.18 2.28
N LEU A 95 -2.04 -9.15 1.71
CA LEU A 95 -0.86 -9.63 2.40
C LEU A 95 -0.19 -8.45 3.13
N SER A 96 0.35 -8.75 4.31
CA SER A 96 1.14 -7.80 5.08
C SER A 96 2.07 -8.54 6.02
N ILE A 97 3.20 -7.91 6.35
CA ILE A 97 4.14 -8.41 7.36
C ILE A 97 3.47 -8.73 8.69
N ASP A 98 2.51 -7.89 9.13
CA ASP A 98 1.80 -8.09 10.40
C ASP A 98 0.94 -9.38 10.37
N ILE A 99 0.36 -9.73 9.23
CA ILE A 99 -0.40 -10.99 9.07
C ILE A 99 0.56 -12.17 9.14
N ASN A 100 1.67 -12.12 8.40
CA ASN A 100 2.68 -13.18 8.36
C ASN A 100 3.30 -13.42 9.75
N ASP A 101 3.75 -12.36 10.41
CA ASP A 101 4.35 -12.42 11.76
C ASP A 101 3.38 -13.06 12.77
N GLN A 102 2.10 -12.67 12.72
CA GLN A 102 1.09 -13.22 13.63
C GLN A 102 0.72 -14.67 13.31
N GLU A 103 0.75 -15.08 12.04
CA GLU A 103 0.59 -16.49 11.65
C GLU A 103 1.76 -17.34 12.17
N VAL A 104 3.00 -16.86 12.00
CA VAL A 104 4.22 -17.50 12.52
C VAL A 104 4.20 -17.61 14.04
N ASP A 105 3.78 -16.56 14.73
CA ASP A 105 3.66 -16.54 16.20
C ASP A 105 2.47 -17.37 16.73
N GLY A 106 1.60 -17.88 15.85
CA GLY A 106 0.43 -18.69 16.21
C GLY A 106 -0.65 -17.87 16.92
N LEU A 107 -0.81 -16.60 16.54
CA LEU A 107 -1.76 -15.66 17.14
C LEU A 107 -3.17 -15.74 16.52
N ASP A 108 -3.43 -16.78 15.74
CA ASP A 108 -4.75 -17.16 15.20
C ASP A 108 -5.41 -15.97 14.47
N VAL A 109 -4.68 -15.50 13.46
CA VAL A 109 -5.07 -14.40 12.57
C VAL A 109 -6.39 -14.69 11.84
N GLY A 110 -6.71 -15.97 11.62
CA GLY A 110 -7.95 -16.41 10.98
C GLY A 110 -9.24 -15.97 11.69
N CYS A 111 -9.17 -15.58 12.97
CA CYS A 111 -10.33 -15.00 13.67
C CYS A 111 -10.60 -13.52 13.33
N ILE A 112 -9.64 -12.85 12.68
CA ILE A 112 -9.67 -11.42 12.31
C ILE A 112 -9.89 -11.27 10.81
N ILE A 113 -9.08 -11.96 10.02
CA ILE A 113 -9.13 -11.90 8.56
C ILE A 113 -9.19 -13.33 8.00
N ARG A 114 -10.13 -13.56 7.07
CA ARG A 114 -10.25 -14.86 6.42
C ARG A 114 -9.32 -14.91 5.21
N PRO A 115 -8.77 -16.08 4.86
CA PRO A 115 -7.88 -16.21 3.70
C PRO A 115 -8.46 -15.70 2.37
N ASP A 116 -9.78 -15.71 2.21
CA ASP A 116 -10.54 -15.26 1.04
C ASP A 116 -11.15 -13.84 1.18
N GLN A 117 -10.80 -13.10 2.24
CA GLN A 117 -11.40 -11.80 2.55
C GLN A 117 -10.78 -10.66 1.74
N THR A 118 -11.55 -10.05 0.84
CA THR A 118 -11.21 -8.76 0.21
C THR A 118 -11.97 -7.60 0.83
N TYR A 119 -11.59 -6.36 0.51
CA TYR A 119 -12.26 -5.15 1.02
C TYR A 119 -12.59 -4.16 -0.08
N ASP A 120 -13.84 -3.72 -0.15
CA ASP A 120 -14.27 -2.69 -1.10
C ASP A 120 -14.02 -1.26 -0.56
N LEU A 121 -13.81 -1.15 0.76
CA LEU A 121 -13.61 0.13 1.44
C LEU A 121 -12.25 0.20 2.12
N ALA A 122 -11.54 1.32 1.96
CA ALA A 122 -10.30 1.58 2.67
C ALA A 122 -10.49 1.53 4.19
N ILE A 123 -11.65 1.98 4.68
CA ILE A 123 -11.94 1.98 6.12
C ILE A 123 -12.08 0.58 6.71
N ASP A 124 -12.66 -0.36 5.99
CA ASP A 124 -12.84 -1.72 6.49
C ASP A 124 -11.50 -2.46 6.60
N TYR A 125 -10.64 -2.27 5.59
CA TYR A 125 -9.28 -2.80 5.63
C TYR A 125 -8.47 -2.16 6.76
N THR A 126 -8.52 -0.82 6.88
CA THR A 126 -7.82 -0.08 7.93
C THR A 126 -8.29 -0.48 9.33
N TYR A 127 -9.59 -0.74 9.50
CA TYR A 127 -10.14 -1.26 10.74
C TYR A 127 -9.63 -2.67 11.04
N THR A 128 -9.49 -3.52 10.01
CA THR A 128 -8.89 -4.86 10.16
C THR A 128 -7.43 -4.77 10.59
N LEU A 129 -6.62 -3.89 9.99
CA LEU A 129 -5.25 -3.63 10.44
C LEU A 129 -5.22 -3.21 11.92
N MET A 130 -6.16 -2.36 12.35
CA MET A 130 -6.27 -2.00 13.76
C MET A 130 -6.57 -3.22 14.65
N GLN A 131 -7.44 -4.14 14.21
CA GLN A 131 -7.71 -5.38 14.93
C GLN A 131 -6.46 -6.27 15.04
N LEU A 132 -5.66 -6.38 13.98
CA LEU A 132 -4.38 -7.10 13.99
C LEU A 132 -3.43 -6.50 15.03
N VAL A 133 -3.30 -5.16 15.10
CA VAL A 133 -2.44 -4.51 16.11
C VAL A 133 -2.94 -4.80 17.54
N PHE A 134 -4.26 -4.78 17.77
CA PHE A 134 -4.82 -5.19 19.07
C PHE A 134 -4.54 -6.67 19.38
N ASN A 135 -4.60 -7.54 18.37
CA ASN A 135 -4.32 -8.97 18.52
C ASN A 135 -2.88 -9.21 18.96
N GLN A 136 -1.92 -8.55 18.31
CA GLN A 136 -0.51 -8.58 18.68
C GLN A 136 -0.31 -8.10 20.13
N PHE A 137 -0.97 -7.02 20.53
CA PHE A 137 -0.87 -6.52 21.90
C PHE A 137 -1.42 -7.51 22.93
N LEU A 138 -2.58 -8.11 22.66
CA LEU A 138 -3.27 -8.98 23.61
C LEU A 138 -2.70 -10.40 23.69
N ARG A 139 -2.21 -10.94 22.57
CA ARG A 139 -1.78 -12.34 22.46
C ARG A 139 -0.27 -12.50 22.29
N GLY A 140 0.43 -11.45 21.86
CA GLY A 140 1.86 -11.47 21.62
C GLY A 140 2.67 -11.65 22.91
N ARG A 141 3.78 -12.37 22.80
CA ARG A 141 4.64 -12.71 23.95
C ARG A 141 5.53 -11.56 24.44
N HIS A 142 5.75 -10.55 23.59
CA HIS A 142 6.71 -9.47 23.81
C HIS A 142 6.09 -8.08 23.92
N SER A 143 4.75 -7.99 23.99
CA SER A 143 4.04 -6.72 23.87
C SER A 143 4.01 -5.90 25.18
N VAL A 144 4.40 -6.48 26.32
CA VAL A 144 4.33 -5.80 27.61
C VAL A 144 5.52 -6.15 28.50
N TYR A 145 6.28 -5.12 28.90
CA TYR A 145 7.43 -5.27 29.79
C TYR A 145 7.07 -5.08 31.28
N ASN A 146 6.08 -4.24 31.56
CA ASN A 146 5.57 -3.96 32.90
C ASN A 146 4.20 -3.26 32.82
N GLU A 147 3.51 -3.15 33.97
CA GLU A 147 2.17 -2.55 34.05
C GLU A 147 2.10 -1.12 33.47
N LYS A 148 3.13 -0.29 33.75
CA LYS A 148 3.15 1.09 33.27
C LYS A 148 3.23 1.16 31.75
N ASN A 149 4.08 0.33 31.15
CA ASN A 149 4.20 0.20 29.69
C ASN A 149 2.91 -0.35 29.09
N ALA A 150 2.32 -1.40 29.68
CA ALA A 150 1.03 -1.96 29.24
C ALA A 150 -0.07 -0.89 29.19
N ARG A 151 -0.21 -0.10 30.26
CA ARG A 151 -1.21 0.98 30.35
C ARG A 151 -0.98 2.05 29.29
N SER A 152 0.27 2.41 29.05
CA SER A 152 0.64 3.43 28.06
C SER A 152 0.33 2.96 26.64
N GLU A 153 0.70 1.72 26.30
CA GLU A 153 0.44 1.15 24.98
C GLU A 153 -1.05 0.96 24.73
N LEU A 154 -1.78 0.37 25.70
CA LEU A 154 -3.23 0.20 25.58
C LEU A 154 -3.97 1.54 25.43
N TYR A 155 -3.54 2.57 26.17
CA TYR A 155 -4.04 3.93 25.98
C TYR A 155 -3.76 4.45 24.56
N GLY A 156 -2.53 4.25 24.06
CA GLY A 156 -2.13 4.62 22.71
C GLY A 156 -2.98 3.95 21.64
N LEU A 157 -3.18 2.63 21.75
CA LEU A 157 -4.01 1.84 20.82
C LEU A 157 -5.46 2.32 20.80
N HIS A 158 -6.08 2.50 21.98
CA HIS A 158 -7.45 3.00 22.03
C HIS A 158 -7.56 4.41 21.47
N LYS A 159 -6.61 5.30 21.77
CA LYS A 159 -6.60 6.66 21.23
C LYS A 159 -6.41 6.68 19.72
N PHE A 160 -5.50 5.85 19.19
CA PHE A 160 -5.30 5.75 17.75
C PHE A 160 -6.57 5.23 17.05
N ARG A 161 -7.23 4.20 17.61
CA ARG A 161 -8.51 3.70 17.10
C ARG A 161 -9.58 4.80 17.01
N THR A 162 -9.64 5.73 17.97
CA THR A 162 -10.61 6.84 17.91
C THR A 162 -10.34 7.85 16.80
N LEU A 163 -9.08 7.95 16.35
CA LEU A 163 -8.68 8.89 15.31
C LEU A 163 -8.72 8.27 13.91
N LEU A 164 -8.79 6.94 13.81
CA LEU A 164 -8.69 6.18 12.56
C LEU A 164 -9.61 6.72 11.45
N MET A 165 -10.86 6.99 11.81
CA MET A 165 -11.89 7.51 10.90
C MET A 165 -11.57 8.92 10.37
N GLU A 166 -10.75 9.69 11.07
CA GLU A 166 -10.35 11.04 10.63
C GLU A 166 -9.18 11.03 9.64
N TYR A 167 -8.46 9.91 9.50
CA TYR A 167 -7.30 9.79 8.61
C TYR A 167 -7.66 9.32 7.20
N ILE A 168 -8.85 8.73 7.03
CA ILE A 168 -9.33 8.31 5.71
C ILE A 168 -10.15 9.44 5.11
N LEU A 169 -9.60 10.05 4.08
CA LEU A 169 -10.30 11.04 3.28
C LEU A 169 -11.48 10.36 2.56
N PRO A 170 -12.72 10.85 2.68
CA PRO A 170 -13.90 10.22 2.08
C PRO A 170 -13.77 9.96 0.58
N GLU A 171 -13.08 10.84 -0.15
CA GLU A 171 -12.82 10.70 -1.58
C GLU A 171 -11.90 9.53 -1.97
N TYR A 172 -11.16 8.97 -1.01
CA TYR A 172 -10.26 7.84 -1.21
C TYR A 172 -10.71 6.59 -0.45
N ASN A 173 -11.93 6.57 0.06
CA ASN A 173 -12.47 5.41 0.78
C ASN A 173 -12.89 4.28 -0.16
N HIS A 174 -13.13 4.61 -1.44
CA HIS A 174 -13.59 3.69 -2.48
C HIS A 174 -12.52 3.55 -3.57
N GLU A 175 -12.77 2.65 -4.52
CA GLU A 175 -11.96 2.46 -5.71
C GLU A 175 -11.70 3.77 -6.48
N PRO A 176 -10.58 3.89 -7.23
CA PRO A 176 -9.62 2.84 -7.53
C PRO A 176 -8.56 2.63 -6.43
N PHE A 177 -8.33 1.37 -6.06
CA PHE A 177 -7.15 0.96 -5.30
C PHE A 177 -5.97 0.73 -6.25
N VAL A 178 -4.75 0.86 -5.74
CA VAL A 178 -3.52 0.76 -6.53
C VAL A 178 -2.58 -0.24 -5.87
N LEU A 179 -1.80 -0.97 -6.69
CA LEU A 179 -0.78 -1.86 -6.14
C LEU A 179 0.20 -1.06 -5.26
N MET A 180 0.41 -1.53 -4.04
CA MET A 180 1.36 -0.94 -3.10
C MET A 180 2.28 -2.02 -2.57
N HIS A 181 3.57 -1.70 -2.48
CA HIS A 181 4.51 -2.50 -1.72
C HIS A 181 4.30 -2.23 -0.22
N SER A 182 3.78 -3.21 0.51
CA SER A 182 3.35 -3.06 1.92
C SER A 182 4.53 -2.70 2.85
N ASN A 183 5.74 -3.18 2.53
CA ASN A 183 6.96 -3.00 3.31
C ASN A 183 8.07 -2.19 2.58
N PHE A 184 7.72 -1.07 1.93
CA PHE A 184 8.69 -0.36 1.09
C PHE A 184 9.76 0.39 1.91
N ARG A 185 10.89 -0.28 2.21
CA ARG A 185 12.01 0.25 2.99
C ARG A 185 13.33 0.06 2.25
N SER A 186 14.36 0.80 2.67
CA SER A 186 15.70 0.74 2.05
C SER A 186 16.32 -0.66 2.05
N SER A 187 15.96 -1.53 3.02
CA SER A 187 16.38 -2.94 3.06
C SER A 187 15.88 -3.76 1.89
N ASN A 188 14.77 -3.33 1.27
CA ASN A 188 14.08 -4.06 0.21
C ASN A 188 14.41 -3.48 -1.18
N ILE A 189 15.28 -2.47 -1.25
CA ILE A 189 15.71 -1.81 -2.48
C ILE A 189 17.15 -2.24 -2.76
N ILE A 190 17.35 -2.98 -3.85
CA ILE A 190 18.68 -3.39 -4.31
C ILE A 190 19.23 -2.30 -5.23
N ILE A 191 20.46 -1.85 -4.96
CA ILE A 191 21.18 -0.88 -5.77
C ILE A 191 22.46 -1.47 -6.34
N ASN A 192 22.91 -0.98 -7.50
CA ASN A 192 24.22 -1.32 -8.06
C ASN A 192 25.33 -0.37 -7.56
N GLU A 193 26.56 -0.62 -8.01
CA GLU A 193 27.76 0.17 -7.68
C GLU A 193 27.65 1.66 -8.04
N ASN A 194 26.76 2.00 -8.98
CA ASN A 194 26.50 3.38 -9.42
C ASN A 194 25.31 4.03 -8.69
N LEU A 195 24.82 3.42 -7.59
CA LEU A 195 23.65 3.88 -6.81
C LEU A 195 22.32 3.88 -7.59
N ASN A 196 22.23 3.15 -8.69
CA ASN A 196 20.96 2.98 -9.40
C ASN A 196 20.16 1.84 -8.76
N ILE A 197 18.84 2.03 -8.60
CA ILE A 197 17.92 0.96 -8.18
C ILE A 197 17.87 -0.11 -9.27
N VAL A 198 18.08 -1.36 -8.90
CA VAL A 198 18.09 -2.51 -9.83
C VAL A 198 16.87 -3.39 -9.62
N SER A 199 16.42 -3.56 -8.38
CA SER A 199 15.23 -4.34 -8.07
C SER A 199 14.65 -3.98 -6.71
N VAL A 200 13.37 -4.30 -6.54
CA VAL A 200 12.66 -4.25 -5.26
C VAL A 200 12.24 -5.68 -4.93
N ILE A 201 12.57 -6.15 -3.73
CA ILE A 201 12.25 -7.50 -3.25
C ILE A 201 11.19 -7.43 -2.14
N ASP A 202 10.71 -8.58 -1.67
CA ASP A 202 9.83 -8.65 -0.48
C ASP A 202 8.45 -8.00 -0.69
N TRP A 203 7.79 -8.39 -1.79
CA TRP A 203 6.46 -7.92 -2.20
C TRP A 203 5.30 -8.63 -1.48
N GLU A 204 5.58 -9.25 -0.32
CA GLU A 204 4.57 -9.83 0.57
C GLU A 204 3.79 -8.79 1.39
#